data_AF-A0A521T4U1-F1
#
_entry.id   AF-A0A521T4U1-F1
#
_cell.length_a   1.000
_cell.length_b   1.000
_cell.length_c   1.000
_cell.angle_alpha   90.00
_cell.angle_beta   90.00
_cell.angle_gamma   90.00
#
_symmetry.space_group_name_H-M   'P 1'
#
loop_
_entity.id
_entity.type
_entity.pdbx_description
1 polymer ?
#
loop_
_entity_poly.entity_id
_entity_poly.type
_entity_poly.pdbx_seq_one_letter_code
_entity_poly.pdbx_strand_id
1 'polypeptide(L)'
;MSQNRKVIGLAQANLPCSLGVATNKLVAKIATDVGKAARKTSTYPSAIQIVPPGQEAAFLPPLPAEMLWGVGPKTASRFAELGIHTIGDLAA
;
A
#
# COMPACT_ATOMS: atom_id res chain seq x y z
N MET A 1 -18.53 20.40 26.26
CA MET A 1 -17.53 21.16 25.47
C MET A 1 -17.23 20.37 24.20
N SER A 2 -17.97 20.65 23.12
CA SER A 2 -17.79 19.98 21.83
C SER A 2 -16.69 20.71 21.05
N GLN A 3 -15.54 20.07 20.86
CA GLN A 3 -14.43 20.68 20.12
C GLN A 3 -14.68 20.49 18.63
N ASN A 4 -15.05 21.57 17.95
CA ASN A 4 -15.24 21.62 16.49
C ASN A 4 -13.97 21.11 15.78
N ARG A 5 -14.04 19.93 15.16
CA ARG A 5 -12.97 19.42 14.29
C ARG A 5 -12.93 20.26 13.00
N LYS A 6 -12.07 21.27 12.95
CA LYS A 6 -11.73 21.95 11.70
C LYS A 6 -10.92 20.99 10.83
N VAL A 7 -11.43 20.65 9.65
CA VAL A 7 -10.67 19.94 8.62
C VAL A 7 -9.71 20.96 8.00
N ILE A 8 -8.40 20.77 8.20
CA ILE A 8 -7.36 21.59 7.57
C ILE A 8 -6.81 20.84 6.34
N GLY A 9 -6.57 21.54 5.24
CA GLY A 9 -5.99 20.95 4.03
C GLY A 9 -4.51 20.59 4.22
N LEU A 10 -4.01 19.59 3.49
CA LEU A 10 -2.62 19.12 3.56
C LEU A 10 -1.58 20.25 3.37
N ALA A 11 -1.86 21.15 2.43
CA ALA A 11 -1.02 22.33 2.16
C ALA A 11 -0.95 23.29 3.37
N GLN A 12 -2.05 23.41 4.13
CA GLN A 12 -2.09 24.25 5.34
C GLN A 12 -1.42 23.57 6.54
N ALA A 13 -1.44 22.23 6.56
CA ALA A 13 -0.89 21.45 7.66
C ALA A 13 0.61 21.13 7.51
N ASN A 14 1.22 21.47 6.35
CA ASN A 14 2.60 21.15 5.99
C ASN A 14 2.96 19.67 6.23
N LEU A 15 1.99 18.78 6.00
CA LEU A 15 2.11 17.34 6.20
C LEU A 15 2.11 16.65 4.83
N PRO A 16 3.28 16.21 4.32
CA PRO A 16 3.33 15.48 3.07
C PRO A 16 2.55 14.17 3.21
N CYS A 17 1.74 13.84 2.21
CA CYS A 17 1.00 12.60 2.17
C CYS A 17 1.16 11.89 0.83
N SER A 18 1.11 10.57 0.88
CA SER A 18 1.02 9.72 -0.30
C SER A 18 -0.38 9.11 -0.37
N LEU A 19 -0.86 8.85 -1.58
CA LEU A 19 -2.19 8.35 -1.87
C LEU A 19 -2.12 7.15 -2.83
N GLY A 20 -2.77 6.07 -2.45
CA GLY A 20 -3.05 4.95 -3.34
C GLY A 20 -4.54 4.91 -3.67
N VAL A 21 -4.86 4.71 -4.95
CA VAL A 21 -6.25 4.64 -5.43
C VAL A 21 -6.44 3.30 -6.13
N ALA A 22 -7.49 2.57 -5.77
CA ALA A 22 -7.89 1.32 -6.39
C ALA A 22 -9.37 1.03 -6.12
N THR A 23 -9.89 -0.04 -6.71
CA THR A 23 -11.29 -0.49 -6.56
C THR A 23 -11.64 -0.99 -5.16
N ASN A 24 -10.63 -1.38 -4.36
CA ASN A 24 -10.84 -1.83 -2.99
C ASN A 24 -9.74 -1.33 -2.04
N LYS A 25 -10.02 -1.44 -0.74
CA LYS A 25 -9.16 -0.89 0.33
C LYS A 25 -7.79 -1.56 0.41
N LEU A 26 -7.73 -2.89 0.21
CA LEU A 26 -6.48 -3.65 0.27
C LEU A 26 -5.53 -3.20 -0.84
N VAL A 27 -6.03 -3.17 -2.09
CA VAL A 27 -5.21 -2.78 -3.25
C VAL A 27 -4.81 -1.31 -3.16
N ALA A 28 -5.70 -0.42 -2.71
CA ALA A 28 -5.37 1.00 -2.53
C ALA A 28 -4.27 1.21 -1.48
N LYS A 29 -4.29 0.44 -0.39
CA LYS A 29 -3.23 0.45 0.62
C LYS A 29 -1.90 -0.01 0.04
N ILE A 30 -1.89 -1.14 -0.67
CA ILE A 30 -0.67 -1.67 -1.31
C ILE A 30 -0.13 -0.68 -2.33
N ALA A 31 -0.99 -0.10 -3.17
CA ALA A 31 -0.63 0.95 -4.12
C ALA A 31 0.05 2.14 -3.44
N THR A 32 -0.46 2.55 -2.27
CA THR A 32 0.15 3.64 -1.48
C THR A 32 1.59 3.30 -1.09
N ASP A 33 1.85 2.07 -0.63
CA ASP A 33 3.18 1.66 -0.19
C ASP A 33 4.15 1.45 -1.38
N VAL A 34 3.67 0.91 -2.50
CA VAL A 34 4.42 0.85 -3.77
C VAL A 34 4.78 2.24 -4.27
N GLY A 35 3.83 3.18 -4.27
CA GLY A 35 4.07 4.56 -4.71
C GLY A 35 5.14 5.27 -3.88
N LYS A 36 5.16 5.04 -2.56
CA LYS A 36 6.21 5.57 -1.68
C LYS A 36 7.56 4.96 -1.99
N ALA A 37 7.64 3.63 -2.10
CA ALA A 37 8.89 2.91 -2.34
C ALA A 37 9.56 3.31 -3.66
N ALA A 38 8.76 3.67 -4.67
CA ALA A 38 9.24 4.17 -5.95
C ALA A 38 9.95 5.54 -5.86
N ARG A 39 9.82 6.28 -4.75
CA ARG A 39 10.44 7.59 -4.54
C ARG A 39 11.35 7.57 -3.33
N LYS A 40 12.66 7.56 -3.57
CA LYS A 40 13.68 7.70 -2.52
C LYS A 40 13.91 9.17 -2.21
N THR A 41 13.25 9.66 -1.16
CA THR A 41 13.39 11.04 -0.67
C THR A 41 13.85 11.04 0.78
N SER A 42 14.53 12.10 1.21
CA SER A 42 14.93 12.29 2.62
C SER A 42 13.74 12.54 3.55
N THR A 43 12.63 13.02 2.99
CA THR A 43 11.35 13.25 3.68
C THR A 43 10.28 12.28 3.19
N TYR A 44 9.12 12.23 3.86
CA TYR A 44 8.00 11.43 3.38
C TYR A 44 7.55 11.90 1.99
N PRO A 45 7.39 11.00 1.00
CA PRO A 45 7.11 11.40 -0.37
C PRO A 45 5.65 11.82 -0.55
N SER A 46 5.39 12.69 -1.52
CA SER A 46 4.03 13.02 -1.99
C SER A 46 3.66 12.14 -3.17
N ALA A 47 3.71 10.81 -3.00
CA ALA A 47 3.48 9.83 -4.05
C ALA A 47 1.99 9.56 -4.29
N ILE A 48 1.58 9.51 -5.54
CA ILE A 48 0.25 9.10 -5.94
C ILE A 48 0.40 7.90 -6.85
N GLN A 49 -0.21 6.77 -6.48
CA GLN A 49 -0.23 5.55 -7.27
C GLN A 49 -1.67 5.12 -7.50
N ILE A 50 -2.04 4.91 -8.76
CA ILE A 50 -3.39 4.53 -9.15
C ILE A 50 -3.33 3.14 -9.77
N VAL A 51 -4.16 2.23 -9.27
CA VAL A 51 -4.42 0.92 -9.88
C VAL A 51 -5.82 1.01 -10.50
N PRO A 52 -5.92 1.14 -11.85
CA PRO A 52 -7.21 1.23 -12.51
C PRO A 52 -8.05 -0.04 -12.29
N PRO A 53 -9.40 0.07 -12.31
CA PRO A 53 -10.27 -1.09 -12.27
C PRO A 53 -9.92 -2.11 -13.35
N GLY A 54 -9.78 -3.38 -12.97
CA GLY A 54 -9.42 -4.49 -13.86
C GLY A 54 -7.92 -4.73 -14.00
N GLN A 55 -7.06 -3.84 -13.49
CA GLN A 55 -5.60 -3.98 -13.55
C GLN A 55 -4.99 -4.62 -12.30
N GLU A 56 -5.81 -4.99 -11.31
CA GLU A 56 -5.35 -5.55 -10.05
C GLU A 56 -4.62 -6.88 -10.25
N ALA A 57 -5.13 -7.72 -11.16
CA ALA A 57 -4.54 -9.02 -11.48
C ALA A 57 -3.17 -8.91 -12.17
N ALA A 58 -2.86 -7.78 -12.81
CA ALA A 58 -1.52 -7.52 -13.35
C ALA A 58 -0.62 -6.84 -12.32
N PHE A 59 -1.19 -6.02 -11.43
CA PHE A 59 -0.45 -5.22 -10.45
C PHE A 59 0.05 -6.05 -9.25
N LEU A 60 -0.78 -6.95 -8.72
CA LEU A 60 -0.52 -7.66 -7.47
C LEU A 60 0.52 -8.79 -7.57
N PRO A 61 0.51 -9.68 -8.58
CA PRO A 61 1.33 -10.89 -8.56
C PRO A 61 2.83 -10.69 -8.28
N PRO A 62 3.52 -9.68 -8.83
CA PRO A 62 4.96 -9.54 -8.60
C PRO A 62 5.31 -8.99 -7.21
N LEU A 63 4.32 -8.58 -6.41
CA LEU A 63 4.57 -7.95 -5.11
C LEU A 63 4.82 -9.00 -4.02
N PRO A 64 5.63 -8.68 -2.99
CA PRO A 64 5.87 -9.59 -1.86
C PRO A 64 4.58 -9.96 -1.13
N ALA A 65 4.44 -11.22 -0.71
CA ALA A 65 3.26 -11.71 0.00
C ALA A 65 3.01 -10.94 1.32
N GLU A 66 4.05 -10.42 1.96
CA GLU A 66 3.97 -9.59 3.18
C GLU A 66 3.27 -8.23 2.98
N MET A 67 3.05 -7.79 1.74
CA MET A 67 2.25 -6.58 1.48
C MET A 67 0.76 -6.79 1.71
N LEU A 68 0.28 -8.05 1.81
CA LEU A 68 -1.11 -8.35 2.11
C LEU A 68 -1.45 -8.05 3.57
N TRP A 69 -2.62 -7.45 3.81
CA TRP A 69 -3.14 -7.33 5.16
C TRP A 69 -3.34 -8.69 5.82
N GLY A 70 -2.88 -8.81 7.06
CA GLY A 70 -2.91 -10.06 7.82
C GLY A 70 -1.65 -10.92 7.67
N VAL A 71 -0.75 -10.61 6.72
CA VAL A 71 0.54 -11.28 6.59
C VAL A 71 1.59 -10.53 7.41
N GLY A 72 1.66 -10.87 8.69
CA GLY A 72 2.74 -10.41 9.57
C GLY A 72 4.01 -11.26 9.44
N PRO A 73 5.11 -10.90 10.16
CA PRO A 73 6.39 -11.58 10.05
C PRO A 73 6.32 -13.10 10.24
N LYS A 74 5.51 -13.58 11.20
CA LYS A 74 5.33 -15.01 11.45
C LYS A 74 4.69 -15.75 10.27
N THR A 75 3.68 -15.13 9.64
CA THR A 75 3.02 -15.71 8.46
C THR A 75 3.96 -15.69 7.25
N ALA A 76 4.69 -14.59 7.05
CA ALA A 76 5.69 -14.47 5.99
C ALA A 76 6.80 -15.52 6.12
N SER A 77 7.30 -15.79 7.34
CA SER A 77 8.26 -16.87 7.58
C SER A 77 7.71 -18.23 7.18
N ARG A 78 6.46 -18.53 7.56
CA ARG A 78 5.81 -19.80 7.18
C ARG A 78 5.57 -19.90 5.68
N PHE A 79 5.24 -18.81 5.00
CA PHE A 79 5.14 -18.77 3.54
C PHE A 79 6.49 -19.05 2.89
N ALA A 80 7.57 -18.45 3.39
CA ALA A 80 8.91 -18.70 2.87
C ALA A 80 9.34 -20.17 3.04
N GLU A 81 9.02 -20.81 4.17
CA GLU A 81 9.23 -22.26 4.38
C GLU A 81 8.49 -23.13 3.35
N LEU A 82 7.36 -22.63 2.83
CA LEU A 82 6.54 -23.27 1.80
C LEU A 82 6.91 -22.84 0.37
N GLY A 83 7.96 -22.03 0.18
CA GLY A 83 8.37 -21.51 -1.13
C GLY A 83 7.49 -20.40 -1.69
N ILE A 84 6.61 -19.81 -0.87
CA ILE A 84 5.71 -18.72 -1.24
C ILE A 84 6.40 -17.40 -0.88
N HIS A 85 6.66 -16.55 -1.88
CA HIS A 85 7.37 -15.29 -1.69
C HIS A 85 6.55 -14.10 -2.16
N THR A 86 5.75 -14.27 -3.20
CA THR A 86 4.96 -13.24 -3.85
C THR A 86 3.47 -13.45 -3.66
N ILE A 87 2.67 -12.42 -3.93
CA ILE A 87 1.21 -12.54 -3.96
C ILE A 87 0.78 -13.49 -5.10
N GLY A 88 1.53 -13.53 -6.21
CA GLY A 88 1.29 -14.44 -7.31
C GLY A 88 1.37 -15.92 -6.90
N ASP A 89 2.33 -16.26 -6.03
CA ASP A 89 2.53 -17.63 -5.54
C ASP A 89 1.32 -18.14 -4.74
N LEU A 90 0.51 -17.26 -4.16
CA LEU A 90 -0.71 -17.60 -3.39
C LEU A 90 -1.95 -17.81 -4.27
N ALA A 91 -1.92 -17.34 -5.51
CA ALA A 91 -3.05 -17.41 -6.44
C ALA A 91 -3.01 -18.63 -7.37
N ALA A 92 -1.91 -19.39 -7.32
CA ALA A 92 -1.70 -20.63 -8.08
C ALA A 92 -2.41 -21.83 -7.42
#